data_AF-A0A8X6WJR8-F1
#
_entry.id   AF-A0A8X6WJR8-F1
#
_cell.length_a   1.000
_cell.length_b   1.000
_cell.length_c   1.000
_cell.angle_alpha   90.00
_cell.angle_beta   90.00
_cell.angle_gamma   90.00
#
_symmetry.space_group_name_H-M   'P 1'
#
loop_
_entity.id
_entity.type
_entity.pdbx_description
1 polymer ?
#
loop_
_entity_poly.entity_id
_entity_poly.type
_entity_poly.pdbx_seq_one_letter_code
_entity_poly.pdbx_strand_id
1 'polypeptide(L)'
;MASKDDRKKLKRGFVEEEEEEYPNVSPKKSVKKGKPQNIFDLDLSPPSSGSHERKGVFPYSYFSNPEILNETCLPPKAAFFNNLSSTPVKDEDYDFALLVFRTFKCKKFADYLQLYQQLDVILLAEVFTSFRQKCLQFYKLDPCHFITAADLTWNAGLKYTKVELELFSDINMYLWIENSIRGGICFVGKRYALANNPFIPGFNKHEEESYIIAVDANNLYGYAMSQPLPIGHFFWLTKDEVRNLDVFTLSSTDTVGYF
;
A
#
# COMPACT_ATOMS: atom_id res chain seq x y z
N MET A 1 23.78 -29.69 10.17
CA MET A 1 25.07 -29.32 9.53
C MET A 1 24.86 -29.48 8.03
N ALA A 2 24.55 -28.39 7.34
CA ALA A 2 24.35 -28.34 5.89
C ALA A 2 25.06 -27.10 5.36
N SER A 3 25.78 -27.30 4.27
CA SER A 3 26.91 -26.52 3.78
C SER A 3 26.55 -25.12 3.31
N LYS A 4 27.40 -24.15 3.66
CA LYS A 4 27.46 -22.81 3.07
C LYS A 4 28.27 -22.93 1.78
N ASP A 5 27.62 -22.98 0.62
CA ASP A 5 28.24 -22.64 -0.66
C ASP A 5 27.15 -22.50 -1.73
N ASP A 6 26.71 -21.26 -1.97
CA ASP A 6 26.13 -20.81 -3.24
C ASP A 6 25.81 -19.30 -3.21
N ARG A 7 26.83 -18.47 -2.92
CA ARG A 7 26.77 -17.04 -3.24
C ARG A 7 27.59 -16.79 -4.51
N LYS A 8 26.91 -16.91 -5.65
CA LYS A 8 27.42 -16.47 -6.95
C LYS A 8 27.79 -14.99 -6.91
N LYS A 9 29.04 -14.73 -7.28
CA LYS A 9 29.63 -13.41 -7.55
C LYS A 9 28.83 -12.72 -8.66
N LEU A 10 28.18 -11.60 -8.37
CA LEU A 10 27.87 -10.58 -9.39
C LEU A 10 28.76 -9.37 -9.13
N LYS A 11 29.80 -9.22 -9.96
CA LYS A 11 30.54 -7.96 -10.11
C LYS A 11 29.62 -6.99 -10.87
N ARG A 12 29.22 -5.88 -10.24
CA ARG A 12 28.63 -4.74 -10.94
C ARG A 12 29.76 -4.00 -11.65
N GLY A 13 29.86 -4.16 -12.97
CA GLY A 13 30.64 -3.27 -13.82
C GLY A 13 29.82 -2.00 -14.08
N PHE A 14 30.41 -0.84 -13.82
CA PHE A 14 29.93 0.42 -14.36
C PHE A 14 30.24 0.42 -15.86
N VAL A 15 29.22 0.64 -16.68
CA VAL A 15 29.36 0.96 -18.10
C VAL A 15 28.97 2.43 -18.22
N GLU A 16 29.89 3.24 -18.75
CA GLU A 16 29.64 4.62 -19.13
C GLU A 16 28.63 4.64 -20.28
N GLU A 17 27.52 5.37 -20.12
CA GLU A 17 26.54 5.58 -21.19
C GLU A 17 27.08 6.67 -22.15
N GLU A 18 27.35 6.28 -23.40
CA GLU A 18 27.54 7.22 -24.51
C GLU A 18 26.18 7.76 -24.97
N GLU A 19 26.09 9.08 -25.19
CA GLU A 19 24.92 9.77 -25.74
C GLU A 19 24.70 9.36 -27.21
N GLU A 20 23.66 8.58 -27.51
CA GLU A 20 23.20 8.34 -28.88
C GLU A 20 22.20 9.42 -29.33
N GLU A 21 22.62 10.18 -30.35
CA GLU A 21 21.88 11.25 -31.01
C GLU A 21 20.86 10.68 -32.02
N TYR A 22 19.56 10.91 -31.80
CA TYR A 22 18.50 10.42 -32.69
C TYR A 22 18.29 11.34 -33.92
N PRO A 23 18.22 10.80 -35.16
CA PRO A 23 18.04 11.62 -36.34
C PRO A 23 16.61 12.16 -36.48
N ASN A 24 16.54 13.44 -36.86
CA ASN A 24 15.34 14.25 -37.04
C ASN A 24 14.58 13.85 -38.33
N VAL A 25 13.34 13.35 -38.21
CA VAL A 25 12.51 12.94 -39.35
C VAL A 25 11.39 13.95 -39.60
N SER A 26 11.49 14.66 -40.73
CA SER A 26 10.47 15.59 -41.25
C SER A 26 9.15 14.91 -41.67
N PRO A 27 7.99 15.60 -41.57
CA PRO A 27 6.67 14.96 -41.66
C PRO A 27 6.27 14.62 -43.11
N LYS A 28 5.84 13.36 -43.34
CA LYS A 28 5.20 12.93 -44.60
C LYS A 28 3.68 13.11 -44.55
N LYS A 29 3.15 13.43 -45.74
CA LYS A 29 1.80 13.92 -46.07
C LYS A 29 0.63 13.06 -45.55
N SER A 30 -0.42 13.79 -45.19
CA SER A 30 -1.73 13.41 -44.69
C SER A 30 -2.51 12.39 -45.53
N VAL A 31 -2.92 11.30 -44.88
CA VAL A 31 -4.00 10.40 -45.32
C VAL A 31 -5.27 10.77 -44.56
N LYS A 32 -6.36 11.06 -45.28
CA LYS A 32 -7.68 11.36 -44.69
C LYS A 32 -8.23 10.11 -43.98
N LYS A 33 -8.07 10.02 -42.67
CA LYS A 33 -8.85 9.12 -41.80
C LYS A 33 -10.09 9.86 -41.31
N GLY A 34 -11.25 9.21 -41.36
CA GLY A 34 -12.50 9.74 -40.82
C GLY A 34 -12.34 10.18 -39.37
N LYS A 35 -13.10 11.21 -38.96
CA LYS A 35 -13.03 11.79 -37.61
C LYS A 35 -13.11 10.68 -36.56
N PRO A 36 -12.11 10.52 -35.67
CA PRO A 36 -12.30 9.72 -34.48
C PRO A 36 -13.38 10.40 -33.64
N GLN A 37 -14.37 9.64 -33.18
CA GLN A 37 -15.24 10.12 -32.12
C GLN A 37 -14.34 10.46 -30.92
N ASN A 38 -14.48 11.67 -30.39
CA ASN A 38 -13.65 12.15 -29.30
C ASN A 38 -13.87 11.27 -28.07
N ILE A 39 -12.76 10.84 -27.48
CA ILE A 39 -12.68 9.97 -26.29
C ILE A 39 -13.33 10.59 -25.03
N PHE A 40 -13.67 11.89 -25.09
CA PHE A 40 -14.29 12.66 -24.03
C PHE A 40 -15.81 12.86 -24.21
N ASP A 41 -16.42 12.33 -25.27
CA ASP A 41 -17.86 12.49 -25.55
C ASP A 41 -18.72 11.36 -24.96
N LEU A 42 -18.14 10.45 -24.17
CA LEU A 42 -18.92 9.53 -23.34
C LEU A 42 -19.48 10.35 -22.18
N ASP A 43 -20.78 10.63 -22.26
CA ASP A 43 -21.54 11.20 -21.16
C ASP A 43 -21.55 10.20 -19.99
N LEU A 44 -20.58 10.38 -19.10
CA LEU A 44 -20.46 9.70 -17.81
C LEU A 44 -21.29 10.42 -16.73
N SER A 45 -22.16 11.38 -17.11
CA SER A 45 -23.06 11.96 -16.13
C SER A 45 -23.91 10.84 -15.51
N PRO A 46 -24.08 10.88 -14.18
CA PRO A 46 -24.68 9.77 -13.47
C PRO A 46 -26.10 9.54 -14.01
N PRO A 47 -26.50 8.29 -14.35
CA PRO A 47 -27.91 7.97 -14.27
C PRO A 47 -28.34 8.30 -12.83
N SER A 48 -29.56 8.81 -12.66
CA SER A 48 -30.11 9.41 -11.43
C SER A 48 -30.24 8.47 -10.21
N SER A 49 -29.30 7.54 -10.03
CA SER A 49 -29.26 6.50 -9.01
C SER A 49 -27.81 6.04 -8.76
N GLY A 50 -27.10 6.71 -7.84
CA GLY A 50 -26.07 6.15 -6.92
C GLY A 50 -24.96 5.22 -7.44
N SER A 51 -24.68 5.11 -8.74
CA SER A 51 -23.87 4.02 -9.30
C SER A 51 -22.35 4.17 -9.17
N HIS A 52 -21.85 5.25 -8.56
CA HIS A 52 -20.41 5.53 -8.46
C HIS A 52 -19.75 5.11 -7.13
N GLU A 53 -20.52 4.58 -6.18
CA GLU A 53 -20.01 4.28 -4.83
C GLU A 53 -19.54 2.82 -4.65
N ARG A 54 -19.56 2.00 -5.70
CA ARG A 54 -19.25 0.57 -5.62
C ARG A 54 -18.19 0.15 -6.65
N LYS A 55 -17.18 -0.59 -6.21
CA LYS A 55 -16.14 -1.18 -7.07
C LYS A 55 -16.81 -2.06 -8.15
N GLY A 56 -16.36 -1.93 -9.39
CA GLY A 56 -16.83 -2.80 -10.47
C GLY A 56 -16.57 -4.28 -10.19
N VAL A 57 -17.37 -5.15 -10.77
CA VAL A 57 -17.27 -6.61 -10.61
C VAL A 57 -16.76 -7.22 -11.91
N PHE A 58 -15.66 -7.97 -11.86
CA PHE A 58 -15.02 -8.52 -13.07
C PHE A 58 -14.62 -10.00 -12.90
N PRO A 59 -14.88 -10.88 -13.89
CA PRO A 59 -14.56 -12.29 -13.79
C PRO A 59 -13.13 -12.57 -14.23
N TYR A 60 -12.16 -12.25 -13.36
CA TYR A 60 -10.72 -12.38 -13.64
C TYR A 60 -10.31 -13.78 -14.10
N SER A 61 -10.82 -14.82 -13.43
CA SER A 61 -10.52 -16.22 -13.73
C SER A 61 -11.06 -16.65 -15.10
N TYR A 62 -12.15 -16.03 -15.56
CA TYR A 62 -12.79 -16.34 -16.83
C TYR A 62 -12.01 -15.74 -18.00
N PHE A 63 -11.47 -14.53 -17.83
CA PHE A 63 -10.72 -13.83 -18.87
C PHE A 63 -9.33 -14.45 -19.10
N SER A 64 -9.31 -15.58 -19.79
CA SER A 64 -8.13 -16.43 -20.02
C SER A 64 -7.52 -16.26 -21.42
N ASN A 65 -8.30 -15.79 -22.38
CA ASN A 65 -7.84 -15.56 -23.75
C ASN A 65 -8.60 -14.40 -24.41
N PRO A 66 -8.04 -13.79 -25.48
CA PRO A 66 -8.65 -12.65 -26.14
C PRO A 66 -9.97 -12.95 -26.90
N GLU A 67 -10.25 -14.20 -27.27
CA GLU A 67 -11.45 -14.54 -28.05
C GLU A 67 -12.73 -14.28 -27.25
N ILE A 68 -12.66 -14.46 -25.93
CA ILE A 68 -13.73 -14.16 -24.95
C ILE A 68 -14.24 -12.72 -25.10
N LEU A 69 -13.40 -11.78 -25.53
CA LEU A 69 -13.82 -10.38 -25.74
C LEU A 69 -14.90 -10.23 -26.82
N ASN A 70 -15.04 -11.20 -27.72
CA ASN A 70 -16.06 -11.19 -28.76
C ASN A 70 -17.42 -11.73 -28.29
N GLU A 71 -17.52 -12.32 -27.11
CA GLU A 71 -18.78 -12.80 -26.55
C GLU A 71 -19.79 -11.66 -26.44
N THR A 72 -21.03 -11.91 -26.85
CA THR A 72 -22.08 -10.88 -26.94
C THR A 72 -22.93 -10.76 -25.67
N CYS A 73 -22.57 -11.50 -24.62
CA CYS A 73 -23.25 -11.49 -23.34
C CYS A 73 -22.24 -11.41 -22.21
N LEU A 74 -22.72 -11.02 -21.03
CA LEU A 74 -21.93 -11.15 -19.81
C LEU A 74 -21.79 -12.64 -19.45
N PRO A 75 -20.60 -13.10 -19.01
CA PRO A 75 -20.40 -14.48 -18.58
C PRO A 75 -21.37 -14.89 -17.47
N PRO A 76 -21.70 -16.19 -17.35
CA PRO A 76 -22.60 -16.66 -16.30
C PRO A 76 -22.02 -16.41 -14.91
N LYS A 77 -22.86 -16.32 -13.88
CA LYS A 77 -22.46 -16.08 -12.48
C LYS A 77 -21.33 -17.01 -12.01
N ALA A 78 -21.36 -18.28 -12.41
CA ALA A 78 -20.33 -19.26 -12.07
C ALA A 78 -18.92 -18.86 -12.55
N ALA A 79 -18.82 -18.08 -13.62
CA ALA A 79 -17.55 -17.57 -14.16
C ALA A 79 -16.91 -16.47 -13.30
N PHE A 80 -17.66 -15.87 -12.36
CA PHE A 80 -17.18 -14.83 -11.44
C PHE A 80 -16.62 -15.41 -10.13
N PHE A 81 -16.25 -16.69 -10.11
CA PHE A 81 -15.64 -17.31 -8.93
C PHE A 81 -14.30 -16.65 -8.59
N ASN A 82 -14.13 -16.24 -7.33
CA ASN A 82 -12.91 -15.60 -6.87
C ASN A 82 -11.91 -16.67 -6.39
N ASN A 83 -10.86 -16.90 -7.18
CA ASN A 83 -9.82 -17.88 -6.85
C ASN A 83 -8.99 -17.51 -5.62
N LEU A 84 -8.84 -16.21 -5.31
CA LEU A 84 -8.04 -15.74 -4.17
C LEU A 84 -8.74 -16.01 -2.83
N SER A 85 -10.04 -15.78 -2.76
CA SER A 85 -10.84 -16.05 -1.56
C SER A 85 -11.48 -17.44 -1.58
N SER A 86 -11.45 -18.14 -2.71
CA SER A 86 -12.15 -19.42 -2.93
C SER A 86 -13.65 -19.34 -2.62
N THR A 87 -14.28 -18.22 -2.99
CA THR A 87 -15.71 -17.96 -2.76
C THR A 87 -16.44 -17.63 -4.06
N PRO A 88 -17.72 -18.04 -4.21
CA PRO A 88 -18.55 -17.56 -5.30
C PRO A 88 -18.81 -16.06 -5.16
N VAL A 89 -19.14 -15.40 -6.28
CA VAL A 89 -19.63 -14.01 -6.27
C VAL A 89 -20.98 -13.94 -5.56
N LYS A 90 -21.21 -12.87 -4.80
CA LYS A 90 -22.51 -12.60 -4.18
C LYS A 90 -23.55 -12.32 -5.26
N ASP A 91 -24.82 -12.66 -5.01
CA ASP A 91 -25.91 -12.35 -5.94
C ASP A 91 -25.97 -10.86 -6.28
N GLU A 92 -25.90 -10.00 -5.27
CA GLU A 92 -25.92 -8.54 -5.43
C GLU A 92 -24.80 -7.99 -6.32
N ASP A 93 -23.60 -8.57 -6.23
CA ASP A 93 -22.44 -8.15 -7.03
C ASP A 93 -22.62 -8.57 -8.50
N TYR A 94 -23.19 -9.75 -8.74
CA TYR A 94 -23.47 -10.22 -10.10
C TYR A 94 -24.65 -9.46 -10.74
N ASP A 95 -25.71 -9.20 -9.97
CA ASP A 95 -26.84 -8.37 -10.41
C ASP A 95 -26.38 -6.96 -10.77
N PHE A 96 -25.43 -6.41 -10.01
CA PHE A 96 -24.78 -5.14 -10.33
C PHE A 96 -24.00 -5.21 -11.65
N ALA A 97 -23.22 -6.27 -11.89
CA ALA A 97 -22.51 -6.46 -13.16
C ALA A 97 -23.47 -6.52 -14.36
N LEU A 98 -24.60 -7.23 -14.21
CA LEU A 98 -25.67 -7.29 -15.21
C LEU A 98 -26.31 -5.91 -15.44
N LEU A 99 -26.57 -5.17 -14.37
CA LEU A 99 -27.12 -3.82 -14.45
C LEU A 99 -26.17 -2.90 -15.21
N VAL A 100 -24.87 -2.92 -14.90
CA VAL A 100 -23.85 -2.12 -15.61
C VAL A 100 -23.80 -2.50 -17.09
N PHE A 101 -23.71 -3.79 -17.41
CA PHE A 101 -23.67 -4.26 -18.81
C PHE A 101 -24.88 -3.77 -19.62
N ARG A 102 -26.08 -3.80 -19.03
CA ARG A 102 -27.32 -3.34 -19.67
C ARG A 102 -27.40 -1.81 -19.76
N THR A 103 -27.05 -1.12 -18.68
CA THR A 103 -27.18 0.36 -18.57
C THR A 103 -26.27 1.06 -19.58
N PHE A 104 -25.03 0.59 -19.71
CA PHE A 104 -24.05 1.11 -20.67
C PHE A 104 -24.19 0.49 -22.07
N LYS A 105 -25.22 -0.35 -22.28
CA LYS A 105 -25.54 -0.97 -23.57
C LYS A 105 -24.35 -1.71 -24.19
N CYS A 106 -23.58 -2.41 -23.36
CA CYS A 106 -22.47 -3.23 -23.82
C CYS A 106 -22.97 -4.28 -24.82
N LYS A 107 -22.35 -4.36 -25.99
CA LYS A 107 -22.69 -5.35 -27.03
C LYS A 107 -21.81 -6.56 -26.95
N LYS A 108 -20.56 -6.36 -26.52
CA LYS A 108 -19.55 -7.40 -26.35
C LYS A 108 -18.94 -7.34 -24.96
N PHE A 109 -18.33 -8.45 -24.54
CA PHE A 109 -17.53 -8.49 -23.32
C PHE A 109 -16.35 -7.51 -23.38
N ALA A 110 -15.82 -7.22 -24.58
CA ALA A 110 -14.87 -6.13 -24.82
C ALA A 110 -15.35 -4.76 -24.29
N ASP A 111 -16.61 -4.40 -24.53
CA ASP A 111 -17.17 -3.11 -24.11
C ASP A 111 -17.25 -3.04 -22.58
N TYR A 112 -17.61 -4.16 -21.94
CA TYR A 112 -17.64 -4.28 -20.49
C TYR A 112 -16.23 -4.18 -19.87
N LEU A 113 -15.23 -4.83 -20.46
CA LEU A 113 -13.83 -4.72 -20.03
C LEU A 113 -13.33 -3.28 -20.17
N GLN A 114 -13.63 -2.62 -21.29
CA GLN A 114 -13.22 -1.22 -21.51
C GLN A 114 -13.83 -0.30 -20.45
N LEU A 115 -15.13 -0.45 -20.17
CA LEU A 115 -15.80 0.32 -19.12
C LEU A 115 -15.18 0.06 -17.74
N TYR A 116 -14.92 -1.21 -17.41
CA TYR A 116 -14.28 -1.60 -16.16
C TYR A 116 -12.90 -0.93 -15.99
N GLN A 117 -12.05 -1.02 -17.01
CA GLN A 117 -10.71 -0.41 -16.99
C GLN A 117 -10.76 1.12 -16.93
N GLN A 118 -11.69 1.74 -17.65
CA GLN A 118 -11.88 3.19 -17.60
C GLN A 118 -12.27 3.66 -16.20
N LEU A 119 -13.19 2.94 -15.54
CA LEU A 119 -13.56 3.24 -14.16
C LEU A 119 -12.37 3.10 -13.21
N ASP A 120 -11.57 2.03 -13.32
CA ASP A 120 -10.37 1.87 -12.50
C ASP A 120 -9.37 3.02 -12.68
N VAL A 121 -9.15 3.47 -13.92
CA VAL A 121 -8.25 4.60 -14.23
C VAL A 121 -8.81 5.92 -13.68
N ILE A 122 -10.10 6.17 -13.84
CA ILE A 122 -10.74 7.41 -13.35
C ILE A 122 -10.69 7.46 -11.82
N LEU A 123 -11.04 6.35 -11.14
CA LEU A 123 -11.00 6.26 -9.68
C LEU A 123 -9.58 6.47 -9.15
N LEU A 124 -8.59 5.85 -9.77
CA LEU A 124 -7.18 6.06 -9.41
C LEU A 124 -6.76 7.51 -9.62
N ALA A 125 -7.12 8.11 -10.76
CA ALA A 125 -6.79 9.50 -11.07
C ALA A 125 -7.43 10.47 -10.07
N GLU A 126 -8.68 10.24 -9.68
CA GLU A 126 -9.40 11.06 -8.70
C GLU A 126 -8.75 10.99 -7.31
N VAL A 127 -8.53 9.77 -6.80
CA VAL A 127 -7.87 9.55 -5.51
C VAL A 127 -6.47 10.14 -5.51
N PHE A 128 -5.69 9.91 -6.56
CA PHE A 128 -4.31 10.39 -6.64
C PHE A 128 -4.24 11.92 -6.80
N THR A 129 -5.16 12.53 -7.54
CA THR A 129 -5.25 13.99 -7.66
C THR A 129 -5.58 14.62 -6.32
N SER A 130 -6.53 14.06 -5.58
CA SER A 130 -6.87 14.51 -4.21
C SER A 130 -5.68 14.35 -3.27
N PHE A 131 -5.01 13.19 -3.31
CA PHE A 131 -3.80 12.93 -2.52
C PHE A 131 -2.69 13.96 -2.82
N ARG A 132 -2.41 14.22 -4.11
CA ARG A 132 -1.43 15.23 -4.55
C ARG A 132 -1.76 16.63 -4.05
N GLN A 133 -3.02 17.05 -4.15
CA GLN A 133 -3.47 18.33 -3.62
C GLN A 133 -3.25 18.43 -2.10
N LYS A 134 -3.58 17.37 -1.35
CA LYS A 134 -3.37 17.33 0.11
C LYS A 134 -1.89 17.38 0.49
N CYS A 135 -1.03 16.60 -0.19
CA CYS A 135 0.41 16.63 0.04
C CYS A 135 1.02 18.01 -0.25
N LEU A 136 0.63 18.64 -1.35
CA LEU A 136 1.05 20.01 -1.67
C LEU A 136 0.52 21.02 -0.64
N GLN A 137 -0.69 20.83 -0.13
CA GLN A 137 -1.27 21.70 0.89
C GLN A 137 -0.53 21.60 2.22
N PHE A 138 -0.33 20.39 2.74
CA PHE A 138 0.19 20.16 4.10
C PHE A 138 1.72 20.06 4.15
N TYR A 139 2.34 19.31 3.25
CA TYR A 139 3.79 19.04 3.28
C TYR A 139 4.59 19.99 2.36
N LYS A 140 3.88 20.70 1.47
CA LYS A 140 4.51 21.49 0.39
C LYS A 140 5.46 20.62 -0.46
N LEU A 141 5.10 19.35 -0.64
CA LEU A 141 5.85 18.35 -1.41
C LEU A 141 4.89 17.72 -2.42
N ASP A 142 5.36 17.51 -3.64
CA ASP A 142 4.60 16.83 -4.68
C ASP A 142 4.89 15.32 -4.60
N PRO A 143 3.89 14.45 -4.33
CA PRO A 143 4.08 13.00 -4.29
C PRO A 143 4.63 12.43 -5.60
N CYS A 144 4.48 13.10 -6.74
CA CYS A 144 5.03 12.65 -8.02
C CYS A 144 6.58 12.60 -8.06
N HIS A 145 7.26 13.22 -7.10
CA HIS A 145 8.73 13.18 -6.98
C HIS A 145 9.25 12.05 -6.10
N PHE A 146 8.37 11.21 -5.53
CA PHE A 146 8.73 10.14 -4.62
C PHE A 146 8.24 8.80 -5.16
N ILE A 147 9.04 7.76 -4.98
CA ILE A 147 8.70 6.41 -5.47
C ILE A 147 7.58 5.80 -4.60
N THR A 148 7.59 6.10 -3.30
CA THR A 148 6.64 5.52 -2.33
C THR A 148 6.09 6.58 -1.39
N ALA A 149 4.93 6.29 -0.79
CA ALA A 149 4.38 7.13 0.26
C ALA A 149 5.28 7.21 1.50
N ALA A 150 6.04 6.15 1.82
CA ALA A 150 6.98 6.14 2.94
C ALA A 150 8.17 7.10 2.71
N ASP A 151 8.67 7.15 1.48
CA ASP A 151 9.72 8.11 1.07
C ASP A 151 9.22 9.55 1.15
N LEU A 152 7.99 9.81 0.65
CA LEU A 152 7.34 11.11 0.81
C LEU A 152 7.17 11.51 2.27
N THR A 153 6.65 10.63 3.13
CA THR A 153 6.38 10.98 4.54
C THR A 153 7.67 11.15 5.33
N TRP A 154 8.72 10.37 5.03
CA TRP A 154 10.04 10.54 5.60
C TRP A 154 10.62 11.92 5.27
N ASN A 155 10.62 12.30 3.99
CA ASN A 155 11.09 13.62 3.55
C ASN A 155 10.22 14.76 4.08
N ALA A 156 8.90 14.57 4.18
CA ALA A 156 8.00 15.53 4.82
C ALA A 156 8.36 15.74 6.29
N GLY A 157 8.66 14.65 7.01
CA GLY A 157 9.13 14.68 8.39
C GLY A 157 10.42 15.48 8.55
N LEU A 158 11.45 15.13 7.78
CA LEU A 158 12.75 15.84 7.80
C LEU A 158 12.60 17.33 7.45
N LYS A 159 11.78 17.66 6.45
CA LYS A 159 11.50 19.05 6.06
C LYS A 159 10.81 19.84 7.17
N TYR A 160 9.89 19.19 7.89
CA TYR A 160 9.14 19.81 9.00
C TYR A 160 10.03 20.04 10.22
N THR A 161 10.78 19.02 10.64
CA THR A 161 11.62 19.09 11.84
C THR A 161 12.92 19.85 11.61
N LYS A 162 13.41 19.88 10.37
CA LYS A 162 14.73 20.41 9.98
C LYS A 162 15.89 19.75 10.74
N VAL A 163 15.67 18.54 11.22
CA VAL A 163 16.69 17.77 11.92
C VAL A 163 17.75 17.29 10.93
N GLU A 164 19.01 17.36 11.33
CA GLU A 164 20.11 16.73 10.62
C GLU A 164 20.44 15.42 11.33
N LEU A 165 20.27 14.30 10.62
CA LEU A 165 20.57 12.97 11.15
C LEU A 165 21.99 12.58 10.75
N GLU A 166 22.80 12.23 11.75
CA GLU A 166 24.13 11.69 11.51
C GLU A 166 24.04 10.30 10.87
N LEU A 167 24.81 10.09 9.81
CA LEU A 167 24.96 8.77 9.21
C LEU A 167 26.08 8.00 9.91
N PHE A 168 25.85 6.71 10.15
CA PHE A 168 26.90 5.84 10.68
C PHE A 168 28.09 5.79 9.74
N SER A 169 29.26 6.19 10.24
CA SER A 169 30.53 6.09 9.51
C SER A 169 31.24 4.75 9.75
N ASP A 170 30.94 4.06 10.86
CA ASP A 170 31.45 2.73 11.20
C ASP A 170 30.43 1.65 10.80
N ILE A 171 30.85 0.74 9.91
CA ILE A 171 30.03 -0.41 9.49
C ILE A 171 29.64 -1.31 10.66
N ASN A 172 30.47 -1.41 11.69
CA ASN A 172 30.17 -2.24 12.86
C ASN A 172 29.05 -1.63 13.70
N MET A 173 28.98 -0.29 13.81
CA MET A 173 27.84 0.39 14.46
C MET A 173 26.55 0.14 13.70
N TYR A 174 26.58 0.31 12.37
CA TYR A 174 25.42 0.03 11.52
C TYR A 174 24.92 -1.40 11.71
N LEU A 175 25.81 -2.39 11.61
CA LEU A 175 25.45 -3.80 11.76
C LEU A 175 24.96 -4.12 13.17
N TRP A 176 25.54 -3.51 14.19
CA TRP A 176 25.10 -3.71 15.57
C TRP A 176 23.68 -3.18 15.79
N ILE A 177 23.38 -1.95 15.32
CA ILE A 177 22.05 -1.36 15.37
C ILE A 177 21.05 -2.18 14.57
N GLU A 178 21.38 -2.55 13.33
CA GLU A 178 20.52 -3.36 12.47
C GLU A 178 20.15 -4.70 13.14
N ASN A 179 21.13 -5.36 13.78
CA ASN A 179 20.90 -6.59 14.54
C ASN A 179 20.11 -6.38 15.84
N SER A 180 20.00 -5.14 16.33
CA SER A 180 19.24 -4.77 17.53
C SER A 180 17.81 -4.34 17.23
N ILE A 181 17.45 -4.04 15.97
CA ILE A 181 16.09 -3.66 15.58
C ILE A 181 15.12 -4.84 15.81
N ARG A 182 14.00 -4.56 16.48
CA ARG A 182 12.90 -5.52 16.72
C ARG A 182 11.59 -4.94 16.22
N GLY A 183 10.69 -5.82 15.78
CA GLY A 183 9.31 -5.46 15.44
C GLY A 183 8.44 -5.27 16.67
N GLY A 184 7.13 -5.09 16.44
CA GLY A 184 6.15 -5.04 17.52
C GLY A 184 6.11 -6.33 18.35
N ILE A 185 5.88 -6.19 19.66
CA ILE A 185 5.73 -7.33 20.56
C ILE A 185 4.42 -8.05 20.22
N CYS A 186 4.50 -9.34 19.90
CA CYS A 186 3.34 -10.21 19.72
C CYS A 186 3.41 -11.34 20.75
N PHE A 187 2.42 -11.40 21.64
CA PHE A 187 2.37 -12.39 22.72
C PHE A 187 0.97 -12.97 22.87
N VAL A 188 0.89 -14.31 22.89
CA VAL A 188 -0.35 -15.05 23.14
C VAL A 188 -0.20 -15.80 24.46
N GLY A 189 -0.65 -15.18 25.55
CA GLY A 189 -0.59 -15.79 26.90
C GLY A 189 -1.60 -16.91 27.14
N LYS A 190 -2.74 -16.89 26.43
CA LYS A 190 -3.81 -17.89 26.53
C LYS A 190 -4.34 -18.19 25.13
N ARG A 191 -4.29 -19.45 24.70
CA ARG A 191 -4.67 -19.87 23.33
C ARG A 191 -6.16 -19.68 23.02
N TYR A 192 -7.01 -19.84 24.02
CA TYR A 192 -8.45 -19.70 23.89
C TYR A 192 -9.04 -19.13 25.17
N ALA A 193 -9.81 -18.05 25.04
CA ALA A 193 -10.59 -17.47 26.11
C ALA A 193 -12.01 -17.23 25.58
N LEU A 194 -13.01 -17.64 26.35
CA LEU A 194 -14.41 -17.38 26.07
C LEU A 194 -14.97 -16.61 27.26
N ALA A 195 -15.52 -15.43 27.00
CA ALA A 195 -16.23 -14.64 27.98
C ALA A 195 -17.63 -15.22 28.19
N ASN A 196 -18.07 -15.37 29.44
CA ASN A 196 -19.46 -15.67 29.78
C ASN A 196 -20.20 -14.35 30.01
N ASN A 197 -20.82 -13.81 28.95
CA ASN A 197 -21.40 -12.46 28.96
C ASN A 197 -22.88 -12.52 28.52
N PRO A 198 -23.83 -11.87 29.26
CA PRO A 198 -25.25 -11.82 28.91
C PRO A 198 -25.57 -11.27 27.51
N PHE A 199 -24.66 -10.51 26.89
CA PHE A 199 -24.86 -9.87 25.59
C PHE A 199 -24.50 -10.75 24.38
N ILE A 200 -24.00 -11.98 24.59
CA ILE A 200 -23.60 -12.87 23.49
C ILE A 200 -24.37 -14.21 23.52
N PRO A 201 -24.57 -14.86 22.36
CA PRO A 201 -25.16 -16.19 22.32
C PRO A 201 -24.32 -17.20 23.11
N GLY A 202 -24.97 -18.06 23.90
CA GLY A 202 -24.31 -19.09 24.71
C GLY A 202 -24.04 -18.69 26.17
N PHE A 203 -24.57 -17.57 26.65
CA PHE A 203 -24.52 -17.17 28.06
C PHE A 203 -25.09 -18.25 29.00
N ASN A 204 -24.35 -18.55 30.06
CA ASN A 204 -24.78 -19.46 31.11
C ASN A 204 -24.95 -18.70 32.44
N LYS A 205 -26.20 -18.53 32.88
CA LYS A 205 -26.57 -17.89 34.16
C LYS A 205 -26.05 -18.61 35.41
N HIS A 206 -25.57 -19.84 35.27
CA HIS A 206 -25.04 -20.65 36.35
C HIS A 206 -23.50 -20.55 36.47
N GLU A 207 -22.84 -19.87 35.53
CA GLU A 207 -21.41 -19.59 35.57
C GLU A 207 -21.16 -18.11 35.88
N GLU A 208 -19.95 -17.80 36.37
CA GLU A 208 -19.55 -16.43 36.67
C GLU A 208 -19.51 -15.59 35.39
N GLU A 209 -19.99 -14.34 35.46
CA GLU A 209 -19.91 -13.41 34.35
C GLU A 209 -18.46 -13.00 34.09
N SER A 210 -18.05 -12.98 32.83
CA SER A 210 -16.72 -12.54 32.42
C SER A 210 -16.77 -11.79 31.10
N TYR A 211 -15.80 -10.89 30.90
CA TYR A 211 -15.72 -10.00 29.75
C TYR A 211 -14.30 -10.02 29.18
N ILE A 212 -14.17 -9.87 27.86
CA ILE A 212 -12.88 -9.66 27.18
C ILE A 212 -12.89 -8.22 26.66
N ILE A 213 -11.85 -7.47 27.01
CA ILE A 213 -11.65 -6.10 26.52
C ILE A 213 -10.57 -6.08 25.45
N ALA A 214 -10.83 -5.38 24.36
CA ALA A 214 -9.83 -5.04 23.35
C ALA A 214 -9.46 -3.56 23.54
N VAL A 215 -8.19 -3.29 23.83
CA VAL A 215 -7.64 -1.94 23.95
C VAL A 215 -6.60 -1.75 22.86
N ASP A 216 -6.68 -0.63 22.15
CA ASP A 216 -5.74 -0.25 21.12
C ASP A 216 -5.15 1.14 21.43
N ALA A 217 -3.84 1.29 21.21
CA ALA A 217 -3.14 2.54 21.45
C ALA A 217 -3.22 3.43 20.20
N ASN A 218 -3.92 4.56 20.32
CA ASN A 218 -4.01 5.55 19.24
C ASN A 218 -2.62 6.08 18.86
N ASN A 219 -2.18 5.82 17.63
CA ASN A 219 -0.92 6.32 17.08
C ASN A 219 0.32 6.01 17.95
N LEU A 220 0.48 4.73 18.35
CA LEU A 220 1.58 4.28 19.21
C LEU A 220 2.97 4.74 18.74
N TYR A 221 3.29 4.55 17.47
CA TYR A 221 4.58 4.97 16.93
C TYR A 221 4.72 6.50 16.86
N GLY A 222 3.66 7.24 16.54
CA GLY A 222 3.71 8.70 16.55
C GLY A 222 3.95 9.27 17.95
N TYR A 223 3.39 8.65 19.00
CA TYR A 223 3.70 9.01 20.38
C TYR A 223 5.17 8.69 20.74
N ALA A 224 5.68 7.53 20.35
CA ALA A 224 7.08 7.17 20.56
C ALA A 224 8.03 8.13 19.83
N MET A 225 7.69 8.51 18.60
CA MET A 225 8.44 9.47 17.78
C MET A 225 8.37 10.92 18.30
N SER A 226 7.46 11.23 19.22
CA SER A 226 7.43 12.55 19.88
C SER A 226 8.26 12.60 21.18
N GLN A 227 8.89 11.49 21.56
CA GLN A 227 9.85 11.46 22.67
C GLN A 227 11.26 11.83 22.19
N PRO A 228 12.20 12.14 23.10
CA PRO A 228 13.61 12.29 22.75
C PRO A 228 14.14 11.02 22.06
N LEU A 229 14.77 11.20 20.89
CA LEU A 229 15.32 10.13 20.06
C LEU A 229 16.77 10.45 19.66
N PRO A 230 17.61 9.44 19.45
CA PRO A 230 18.99 9.63 19.00
C PRO A 230 19.03 10.18 17.57
N ILE A 231 19.75 11.28 17.38
CA ILE A 231 19.90 11.96 16.07
C ILE A 231 21.36 12.02 15.58
N GLY A 232 22.34 11.84 16.47
CA GLY A 232 23.76 11.87 16.13
C GLY A 232 24.68 11.80 17.34
N HIS A 233 25.96 12.11 17.08
CA HIS A 233 27.12 11.95 17.96
C HIS A 233 27.30 10.52 18.43
N PHE A 234 27.34 9.58 17.48
CA PHE A 234 27.45 8.16 17.80
C PHE A 234 28.90 7.76 18.10
N PHE A 235 29.14 7.14 19.25
CA PHE A 235 30.44 6.60 19.61
C PHE A 235 30.32 5.31 20.42
N TRP A 236 31.35 4.48 20.34
CA TRP A 236 31.46 3.30 21.20
C TRP A 236 31.95 3.71 22.59
N LEU A 237 31.29 3.18 23.61
CA LEU A 237 31.84 3.20 24.96
C LEU A 237 33.02 2.24 25.08
N THR A 238 34.01 2.62 25.86
CA THR A 238 35.09 1.73 26.29
C THR A 238 34.54 0.62 27.19
N LYS A 239 35.28 -0.48 27.33
CA LYS A 239 34.87 -1.60 28.20
C LYS A 239 34.67 -1.18 29.65
N ASP A 240 35.44 -0.20 30.13
CA ASP A 240 35.32 0.28 31.50
C ASP A 240 34.12 1.22 31.67
N GLU A 241 33.80 2.05 30.68
CA GLU A 241 32.57 2.85 30.69
C GLU A 241 31.32 1.96 30.66
N VAL A 242 31.31 0.91 29.84
CA VAL A 242 30.19 -0.05 29.80
C VAL A 242 29.99 -0.74 31.15
N ARG A 243 31.07 -1.14 31.83
CA ARG A 243 30.98 -1.79 33.15
C ARG A 243 30.44 -0.87 34.24
N ASN A 244 30.70 0.43 34.10
CA ASN A 244 30.32 1.44 35.09
C ASN A 244 29.02 2.16 34.73
N LEU A 245 28.38 1.84 33.59
CA LEU A 245 27.13 2.45 33.16
C LEU A 245 25.95 1.86 33.93
N ASP A 246 25.32 2.68 34.78
CA ASP A 246 24.07 2.33 35.45
C ASP A 246 22.86 2.93 34.70
N VAL A 247 22.25 2.11 33.84
CA VAL A 247 21.10 2.51 33.02
C VAL A 247 19.86 2.92 33.82
N PHE A 248 19.74 2.48 35.08
CA PHE A 248 18.60 2.82 35.92
C PHE A 248 18.68 4.23 36.51
N THR A 249 19.85 4.87 36.41
CA THR A 249 20.06 6.25 36.88
C THR A 249 19.79 7.31 35.81
N LEU A 250 19.61 6.88 34.55
CA LEU A 250 19.39 7.77 33.41
C LEU A 250 17.91 8.15 33.28
N SER A 251 17.65 9.40 32.88
CA SER A 251 16.32 9.91 32.58
C SER A 251 15.99 9.76 31.08
N SER A 252 14.71 9.58 30.77
CA SER A 252 14.21 9.63 29.39
C SER A 252 14.33 11.02 28.73
N THR A 253 14.68 12.05 29.50
CA THR A 253 14.88 13.43 29.04
C THR A 253 16.35 13.83 28.95
N ASP A 254 17.28 12.91 29.20
CA ASP A 254 18.71 13.20 29.14
C ASP A 254 19.14 13.53 27.70
N THR A 255 20.14 14.41 27.58
CA THR A 255 20.67 14.84 26.27
C THR A 255 21.56 13.79 25.62
N VAL A 256 21.97 12.76 26.38
CA VAL A 256 22.78 11.63 25.89
C VAL A 256 22.01 10.36 26.20
N GLY A 257 21.67 9.60 25.15
CA GLY A 257 21.00 8.32 25.26
C GLY A 257 21.96 7.13 25.14
N TYR A 258 21.39 5.93 25.23
CA TYR A 258 22.08 4.66 25.00
C TYR A 258 21.20 3.74 24.13
N PHE A 259 21.79 2.69 23.58
CA PHE A 259 21.11 1.65 22.82
C PHE A 259 21.23 0.28 23.49
#